data_AF-L9U6H3-F1
#
_entry.id   AF-L9U6H3-F1
#
_cell.length_a   1.000
_cell.length_b   1.000
_cell.length_c   1.000
_cell.angle_alpha   90.00
_cell.angle_beta   90.00
_cell.angle_gamma   90.00
#
_symmetry.space_group_name_H-M   'P 1'
#
loop_
_entity.id
_entity.type
_entity.pdbx_description
1 polymer ?
#
loop_
_entity_poly.entity_id
_entity_poly.type
_entity_poly.pdbx_seq_one_letter_code
_entity_poly.pdbx_strand_id
1 'polypeptide(L)'
;MKAHEAAQLVEASELFDARWYIERYPDVKAVNINPAAHYCKYGWQMLRDPSSQFSTAGYLAKHEDIKREGMNPLLHYLRFGKKEGRAIVSSHEQGIGNKLKEVKTTSALAKVHASPNKNSEGVVKQLAETQALLEHYYIRCQELEFQKLDHKQTPKMESL
;
A
#
# COMPACT_ATOMS: atom_id res chain seq x y z
N MET A 1 14.63 10.69 -10.39
CA MET A 1 15.22 9.73 -9.42
C MET A 1 15.06 8.36 -10.03
N LYS A 2 16.11 7.54 -10.02
CA LYS A 2 16.00 6.17 -10.53
C LYS A 2 15.17 5.32 -9.55
N ALA A 3 14.44 4.33 -10.04
CA ALA A 3 13.59 3.48 -9.19
C ALA A 3 14.37 2.82 -8.04
N HIS A 4 15.64 2.46 -8.28
CA HIS A 4 16.51 1.88 -7.26
C HIS A 4 16.87 2.87 -6.13
N GLU A 5 17.12 4.14 -6.45
CA GLU A 5 17.43 5.18 -5.46
C GLU A 5 16.22 5.46 -4.55
N ALA A 6 15.01 5.42 -5.12
CA ALA A 6 13.78 5.58 -4.34
C ALA A 6 13.60 4.43 -3.34
N ALA A 7 13.83 3.20 -3.78
CA ALA A 7 13.75 2.01 -2.93
C ALA A 7 14.78 2.06 -1.79
N GLN A 8 16.03 2.44 -2.08
CA GLN A 8 17.07 2.60 -1.06
C GLN A 8 16.71 3.67 -0.01
N LEU A 9 16.16 4.81 -0.46
CA LEU A 9 15.75 5.87 0.45
C LEU A 9 14.60 5.43 1.37
N VAL A 10 13.65 4.67 0.83
CA VAL A 10 12.56 4.08 1.63
C VAL A 10 13.10 3.01 2.58
N GLU A 11 13.97 2.12 2.12
CA GLU A 11 14.53 1.03 2.93
C GLU A 11 15.38 1.54 4.10
N ALA A 12 16.10 2.66 3.92
CA ALA A 12 16.89 3.29 4.96
C ALA A 12 16.07 4.15 5.96
N SER A 13 14.76 4.28 5.74
CA SER A 13 13.88 5.10 6.57
C SER A 13 13.34 4.33 7.78
N GLU A 14 13.25 4.99 8.93
CA GLU A 14 12.57 4.47 10.14
C GLU A 14 11.06 4.29 9.95
N LEU A 15 10.50 4.86 8.87
CA LEU A 15 9.08 4.76 8.53
C LEU A 15 8.77 3.60 7.57
N PHE A 16 9.77 2.79 7.22
CA PHE A 16 9.60 1.54 6.49
C PHE A 16 10.12 0.38 7.33
N ASP A 17 9.33 -0.68 7.46
CA ASP A 17 9.75 -1.90 8.14
C ASP A 17 9.51 -3.10 7.21
N ALA A 18 10.60 -3.63 6.65
CA ALA A 18 10.54 -4.72 5.70
C ALA A 18 9.91 -6.01 6.28
N ARG A 19 10.17 -6.32 7.55
CA ARG A 19 9.63 -7.53 8.19
C ARG A 19 8.13 -7.36 8.42
N TRP A 20 7.75 -6.24 9.03
CA TRP A 20 6.35 -5.90 9.23
C TRP A 20 5.58 -5.87 7.90
N TYR A 21 6.17 -5.31 6.84
CA TYR A 21 5.55 -5.21 5.53
C TYR A 21 5.29 -6.58 4.90
N ILE A 22 6.25 -7.51 4.93
CA ILE A 22 6.05 -8.86 4.39
C ILE A 22 5.05 -9.67 5.25
N GLU A 23 5.09 -9.52 6.57
CA GLU A 23 4.14 -10.19 7.46
C GLU A 23 2.70 -9.68 7.23
N ARG A 24 2.56 -8.37 6.98
CA ARG A 24 1.28 -7.74 6.70
C ARG A 24 0.74 -8.05 5.30
N TYR A 25 1.65 -8.24 4.33
CA TYR A 25 1.35 -8.44 2.91
C TYR A 25 2.04 -9.70 2.36
N PRO A 26 1.48 -10.90 2.60
CA PRO A 26 2.12 -12.17 2.25
C PRO A 26 2.31 -12.40 0.75
N ASP A 27 1.53 -11.73 -0.10
CA ASP A 27 1.68 -11.75 -1.56
C ASP A 27 3.03 -11.18 -2.02
N VAL A 28 3.58 -10.20 -1.29
CA VAL A 28 4.92 -9.65 -1.54
C VAL A 28 5.99 -10.72 -1.35
N LYS A 29 5.78 -11.62 -0.36
CA LYS A 29 6.64 -12.79 -0.15
C LYS A 29 6.59 -13.75 -1.33
N ALA A 30 5.39 -13.98 -1.88
CA ALA A 30 5.19 -14.94 -2.97
C ALA A 30 5.88 -14.51 -4.28
N VAL A 31 5.94 -13.20 -4.55
CA VAL A 31 6.61 -12.66 -5.75
C VAL A 31 8.11 -12.48 -5.59
N ASN A 32 8.65 -12.64 -4.37
CA ASN A 32 10.09 -12.55 -4.05
C ASN A 32 10.75 -11.24 -4.55
N ILE A 33 10.06 -10.11 -4.42
CA ILE A 33 10.56 -8.78 -4.74
C ILE A 33 11.07 -8.11 -3.44
N ASN A 34 12.11 -7.27 -3.53
CA ASN A 34 12.51 -6.45 -2.37
C ASN A 34 11.31 -5.62 -1.86
N PRO A 35 10.99 -5.65 -0.55
CA PRO A 35 9.79 -5.00 -0.01
C PRO A 35 9.73 -3.49 -0.25
N ALA A 36 10.84 -2.77 -0.11
CA ALA A 36 10.88 -1.33 -0.33
C ALA A 36 10.67 -1.00 -1.82
N ALA A 37 11.30 -1.78 -2.72
CA ALA A 37 11.06 -1.67 -4.15
C ALA A 37 9.59 -1.98 -4.52
N HIS A 38 9.01 -3.01 -3.92
CA HIS A 38 7.60 -3.34 -4.09
C HIS A 38 6.70 -2.19 -3.62
N TYR A 39 6.95 -1.65 -2.43
CA TYR A 39 6.19 -0.51 -1.91
C TYR A 39 6.30 0.70 -2.84
N CYS A 40 7.51 1.06 -3.27
CA CYS A 40 7.75 2.20 -4.17
C CYS A 40 7.04 2.06 -5.51
N LYS A 41 7.00 0.84 -6.06
CA LYS A 41 6.48 0.58 -7.40
C LYS A 41 4.97 0.31 -7.43
N TYR A 42 4.47 -0.44 -6.47
CA TYR A 42 3.09 -0.96 -6.46
C TYR A 42 2.36 -0.66 -5.16
N GLY A 43 3.00 -0.92 -4.02
CA GLY A 43 2.33 -0.95 -2.72
C GLY A 43 1.62 0.35 -2.34
N TRP A 44 2.23 1.51 -2.61
CA TRP A 44 1.61 2.78 -2.28
C TRP A 44 0.34 3.08 -3.09
N GLN A 45 0.27 2.60 -4.34
CA GLN A 45 -0.91 2.77 -5.20
C GLN A 45 -2.07 1.87 -4.73
N MET A 46 -1.73 0.73 -4.12
CA MET A 46 -2.66 -0.16 -3.44
C MET A 46 -3.02 0.31 -2.02
N LEU A 47 -2.61 1.53 -1.64
CA LEU A 47 -2.81 2.10 -0.30
C LEU A 47 -2.23 1.24 0.83
N ARG A 48 -1.22 0.42 0.54
CA ARG A 48 -0.52 -0.37 1.55
C ARG A 48 0.34 0.53 2.41
N ASP A 49 0.39 0.23 3.69
CA ASP A 49 1.19 0.98 4.63
C ASP A 49 2.63 0.43 4.64
N PRO A 50 3.67 1.27 4.66
CA PRO A 50 5.07 0.84 4.69
C PRO A 50 5.54 0.36 6.06
N SER A 51 4.86 0.77 7.14
CA SER A 51 5.14 0.37 8.52
C SER A 51 3.95 0.68 9.42
N SER A 52 4.03 0.27 10.69
CA SER A 52 3.07 0.65 11.72
C SER A 52 3.00 2.16 12.00
N GLN A 53 4.05 2.92 11.65
CA GLN A 53 4.23 4.33 11.99
C GLN A 53 3.77 5.29 10.87
N PHE A 54 3.46 4.77 9.69
CA PHE A 54 3.07 5.59 8.55
C PHE A 54 1.91 4.96 7.78
N SER A 55 0.79 5.66 7.75
CA SER A 55 -0.37 5.29 6.94
C SER A 55 -0.33 5.98 5.58
N THR A 56 -0.28 5.20 4.51
CA THR A 56 -0.30 5.68 3.12
C THR A 56 -1.64 6.36 2.83
N ALA A 57 -2.75 5.70 3.17
CA ALA A 57 -4.08 6.27 3.02
C ALA A 57 -4.27 7.52 3.90
N GLY A 58 -3.81 7.47 5.15
CA GLY A 58 -3.92 8.59 6.08
C GLY A 58 -3.15 9.82 5.62
N TYR A 59 -1.94 9.63 5.07
CA TYR A 59 -1.15 10.72 4.51
C TYR A 59 -1.84 11.33 3.27
N LEU A 60 -2.30 10.51 2.33
CA LEU A 60 -3.01 10.98 1.13
C LEU A 60 -4.33 11.69 1.44
N ALA A 61 -5.02 11.29 2.50
CA ALA A 61 -6.26 11.94 2.93
C ALA A 61 -6.01 13.34 3.53
N LYS A 62 -4.86 13.56 4.19
CA LYS A 62 -4.48 14.86 4.75
C LYS A 62 -3.83 15.80 3.73
N HIS A 63 -3.23 15.25 2.68
CA HIS A 63 -2.43 15.98 1.70
C HIS A 63 -2.98 15.76 0.29
N GLU A 64 -4.09 16.43 -0.03
CA GLU A 64 -4.80 16.28 -1.30
C GLU A 64 -3.98 16.65 -2.54
N ASP A 65 -3.01 17.56 -2.38
CA ASP A 65 -2.05 17.94 -3.41
C ASP A 65 -1.23 16.73 -3.87
N ILE A 66 -0.70 15.95 -2.91
CA ILE A 66 0.09 14.74 -3.18
C ILE A 66 -0.76 13.66 -3.84
N LYS A 67 -2.02 13.54 -3.40
CA LYS A 67 -2.99 12.61 -3.99
C LYS A 67 -3.30 12.98 -5.43
N ARG A 68 -3.58 14.27 -5.71
CA ARG A 68 -3.90 14.77 -7.05
C ARG A 68 -2.72 14.60 -8.01
N GLU A 69 -1.51 14.81 -7.53
CA GLU A 69 -0.29 14.67 -8.32
C GLU A 69 0.17 13.21 -8.47
N GLY A 70 -0.50 12.25 -7.81
CA GLY A 70 -0.17 10.83 -7.91
C GLY A 70 1.24 10.54 -7.40
N MET A 71 1.70 11.24 -6.36
CA MET A 71 3.03 11.04 -5.81
C MET A 71 3.06 9.95 -4.74
N ASN A 72 4.16 9.20 -4.69
CA ASN A 72 4.39 8.23 -3.63
C ASN A 72 4.44 8.94 -2.25
N PRO A 73 3.55 8.62 -1.30
CA PRO A 73 3.39 9.39 -0.06
C PRO A 73 4.60 9.36 0.85
N LEU A 74 5.17 8.18 1.09
CA LEU A 74 6.33 8.04 1.97
C LEU A 74 7.56 8.68 1.31
N LEU A 75 7.76 8.46 0.01
CA LEU A 75 8.88 9.07 -0.70
C LEU A 75 8.79 10.60 -0.70
N HIS A 76 7.59 11.15 -0.93
CA HIS A 76 7.34 12.59 -0.80
C HIS A 76 7.68 13.08 0.60
N TYR A 77 7.18 12.39 1.63
CA TYR A 77 7.43 12.78 3.02
C TYR A 77 8.92 12.82 3.36
N LEU A 78 9.67 11.78 2.96
CA LEU A 78 11.11 11.68 3.21
C LEU A 78 11.92 12.77 2.51
N ARG A 79 11.50 13.17 1.30
CA ARG A 79 12.22 14.18 0.51
C ARG A 79 11.88 15.62 0.89
N PHE A 80 10.60 15.88 1.14
CA PHE A 80 10.05 17.22 1.26
C PHE A 80 9.19 17.36 2.51
N GLY A 81 8.21 16.46 2.71
CA GLY A 81 7.19 16.61 3.75
C GLY A 81 7.74 16.78 5.16
N LYS A 82 8.85 16.11 5.53
CA LYS A 82 9.50 16.30 6.84
C LYS A 82 10.03 17.72 7.03
N LYS A 83 10.65 18.30 5.99
CA LYS A 83 11.17 19.68 6.02
C LYS A 83 10.06 20.73 5.96
N GLU A 84 8.97 20.39 5.28
CA GLU A 84 7.76 21.22 5.20
C GLU A 84 6.90 21.16 6.48
N GLY A 85 7.26 20.32 7.46
CA GLY A 85 6.49 20.16 8.70
C GLY A 85 5.17 19.43 8.52
N ARG A 86 5.00 18.64 7.44
CA ARG A 86 3.77 17.88 7.20
C ARG A 86 3.58 16.80 8.26
N ALA A 87 2.36 16.68 8.78
CA ALA A 87 2.03 15.63 9.73
C ALA A 87 1.88 14.27 9.03
N ILE A 88 2.42 13.23 9.66
CA ILE A 88 2.15 11.82 9.32
C ILE A 88 1.02 11.28 10.20
N VAL A 89 0.48 10.12 9.80
CA VAL A 89 -0.56 9.40 10.54
C VAL A 89 -0.03 8.00 10.78
N SER A 90 -0.16 7.47 12.00
CA SER A 90 0.22 6.09 12.26
C SER A 90 -0.83 5.12 11.68
N SER A 91 -0.40 3.95 11.22
CA SER A 91 -1.33 2.93 10.69
C SER A 91 -2.28 2.38 11.75
N HIS A 92 -1.90 2.45 13.03
CA HIS A 92 -2.73 2.03 14.16
C HIS A 92 -3.94 2.95 14.40
N GLU A 93 -3.83 4.25 14.09
CA GLU A 93 -4.90 5.22 14.32
C GLU A 93 -6.02 5.19 13.26
N GLN A 94 -5.80 4.51 12.12
CA GLN A 94 -6.74 4.41 10.99
C GLN A 94 -7.54 3.10 10.99
N GLY A 95 -7.48 2.31 12.06
CA GLY A 95 -8.40 1.19 12.25
C GLY A 95 -9.84 1.69 12.15
N ILE A 96 -10.65 1.00 11.35
CA ILE A 96 -12.12 1.18 11.16
C ILE A 96 -12.88 1.31 12.50
N GLY A 97 -12.24 0.99 13.63
CA GLY A 97 -12.72 1.23 14.99
C GLY A 97 -13.05 2.69 15.35
N ASN A 98 -12.44 3.72 14.73
CA ASN A 98 -12.80 5.11 15.07
C ASN A 98 -14.07 5.60 14.36
N LYS A 99 -14.42 5.05 13.18
CA LYS A 99 -15.71 5.37 12.53
C LYS A 99 -16.90 4.66 13.20
N LEU A 100 -16.66 3.58 13.95
CA LEU A 100 -17.66 2.87 14.76
C LEU A 100 -17.90 3.50 16.14
N LYS A 101 -17.05 4.44 16.60
CA LYS A 101 -17.27 5.17 17.86
C LYS A 101 -18.21 6.36 17.71
N GLU A 102 -18.22 7.03 16.55
CA GLU A 102 -19.14 8.15 16.29
C GLU A 102 -20.58 7.71 15.96
N VAL A 103 -20.76 6.49 15.44
CA VAL A 103 -22.10 5.94 15.14
C VAL A 103 -22.87 5.53 16.40
N LYS A 104 -22.20 5.46 17.57
CA LYS A 104 -22.86 5.09 18.85
C LYS A 104 -23.67 6.21 19.50
N THR A 105 -23.65 7.43 18.97
CA THR A 105 -24.34 8.58 19.60
C THR A 105 -25.67 8.96 18.94
N THR A 106 -26.03 8.39 17.78
CA THR A 106 -27.39 8.53 17.21
C THR A 106 -28.29 7.38 17.69
N SER A 107 -28.74 7.54 18.93
CA SER A 107 -29.73 6.73 19.64
C SER A 107 -31.12 6.69 18.94
N ALA A 108 -31.25 5.97 17.82
CA ALA A 108 -32.57 5.71 17.21
C ALA A 108 -32.79 4.32 16.55
N LEU A 109 -31.80 3.42 16.51
CA LEU A 109 -31.96 2.09 15.86
C LEU A 109 -31.65 0.86 16.73
N ALA A 110 -31.65 0.99 18.06
CA ALA A 110 -31.27 -0.09 18.98
C ALA A 110 -32.33 -1.19 19.21
N LYS A 111 -33.18 -1.52 18.22
CA LYS A 111 -34.23 -2.56 18.37
C LYS A 111 -34.30 -3.63 17.28
N VAL A 112 -33.29 -3.80 16.44
CA VAL A 112 -33.29 -4.91 15.46
C VAL A 112 -32.07 -5.82 15.67
N HIS A 113 -32.32 -6.93 16.36
CA HIS A 113 -31.57 -8.20 16.37
C HIS A 113 -30.03 -8.16 16.34
N ALA A 114 -29.41 -8.16 17.52
CA ALA A 114 -27.99 -8.50 17.67
C ALA A 114 -27.84 -9.98 18.08
N SER A 115 -27.61 -10.85 17.09
CA SER A 115 -26.94 -12.14 17.29
C SER A 115 -25.60 -12.09 16.55
N PRO A 116 -24.44 -12.34 17.20
CA PRO A 116 -23.16 -12.37 16.51
C PRO A 116 -23.11 -13.55 15.53
N ASN A 117 -23.15 -13.27 14.23
CA ASN A 117 -23.07 -14.31 13.20
C ASN A 117 -21.62 -14.83 13.09
N LYS A 118 -21.39 -16.08 13.51
CA LYS A 118 -20.09 -16.77 13.45
C LYS A 118 -19.54 -16.97 12.02
N ASN A 119 -20.34 -16.67 10.98
CA ASN A 119 -19.92 -16.74 9.57
C ASN A 119 -19.09 -15.54 9.10
N SER A 120 -18.95 -14.47 9.91
CA SER A 120 -18.21 -13.26 9.51
C SER A 120 -16.71 -13.52 9.34
N GLU A 121 -16.10 -14.36 10.18
CA GLU A 121 -14.66 -14.65 10.12
C GLU A 121 -14.27 -15.39 8.83
N GLY A 122 -15.09 -16.36 8.38
CA GLY A 122 -14.85 -17.08 7.13
C GLY A 122 -14.95 -16.16 5.90
N VAL A 123 -15.93 -15.26 5.88
CA VAL A 123 -16.12 -14.28 4.80
C VAL A 123 -14.96 -13.27 4.75
N VAL A 124 -14.50 -12.77 5.90
CA VAL A 124 -13.35 -11.86 5.98
C VAL A 124 -12.07 -12.55 5.48
N LYS A 125 -11.86 -13.82 5.82
CA LYS A 125 -10.72 -14.60 5.33
C LYS A 125 -10.76 -14.78 3.81
N GLN A 126 -11.91 -15.18 3.25
CA GLN A 126 -12.07 -15.37 1.82
C GLN A 126 -11.91 -14.06 1.02
N LEU A 127 -12.37 -12.94 1.57
CA LEU A 127 -12.15 -11.61 0.99
C LEU A 127 -10.65 -11.25 0.97
N ALA A 128 -9.92 -11.52 2.04
CA ALA A 128 -8.47 -11.27 2.10
C ALA A 128 -7.69 -12.14 1.10
N GLU A 129 -8.05 -13.42 0.97
CA GLU A 129 -7.46 -14.33 -0.03
C GLU A 129 -7.74 -13.87 -1.46
N THR A 130 -8.97 -13.43 -1.74
CA THR A 130 -9.36 -12.91 -3.06
C THR A 130 -8.62 -11.62 -3.39
N GLN A 131 -8.48 -10.71 -2.42
CA GLN A 131 -7.75 -9.47 -2.60
C GLN A 131 -6.27 -9.74 -2.90
N ALA A 132 -5.62 -10.63 -2.13
CA ALA A 132 -4.24 -11.02 -2.36
C ALA A 132 -4.03 -11.63 -3.76
N LEU A 133 -4.99 -12.43 -4.23
CA LEU A 133 -4.95 -13.00 -5.58
C LEU A 133 -5.08 -11.93 -6.66
N LEU A 134 -6.01 -10.99 -6.52
CA LEU A 134 -6.18 -9.88 -7.47
C LEU A 134 -4.94 -8.99 -7.52
N GLU A 135 -4.33 -8.71 -6.37
CA GLU A 135 -3.10 -7.91 -6.27
C GLU A 135 -1.92 -8.65 -6.91
N HIS A 136 -1.78 -9.96 -6.66
CA HIS A 136 -0.79 -10.81 -7.33
C HIS A 136 -0.98 -10.76 -8.86
N TYR A 137 -2.20 -10.92 -9.36
CA TYR A 137 -2.48 -10.83 -10.80
C TYR A 137 -2.18 -9.45 -11.37
N TYR A 138 -2.54 -8.38 -10.65
CA TYR A 138 -2.26 -7.01 -11.06
C TYR A 138 -0.75 -6.77 -11.22
N ILE A 139 0.06 -7.18 -10.23
CA ILE A 139 1.52 -7.04 -10.28
C ILE A 139 2.08 -7.84 -11.46
N ARG A 140 1.63 -9.09 -11.62
CA ARG A 140 2.12 -9.97 -12.68
C ARG A 140 1.79 -9.45 -14.07
N CYS A 141 0.61 -8.86 -14.27
CA CYS A 141 0.23 -8.23 -15.52
C CYS A 141 1.17 -7.05 -15.85
N GLN A 142 1.48 -6.19 -14.88
CA GLN A 142 2.38 -5.07 -15.09
C GLN A 142 3.84 -5.51 -15.37
N GLU A 143 4.31 -6.59 -14.74
CA GLU A 143 5.61 -7.17 -15.08
C GLU A 143 5.68 -7.69 -16.51
N LEU A 144 4.62 -8.38 -16.96
CA LEU A 144 4.54 -8.92 -18.31
C LEU A 144 4.44 -7.81 -19.37
N GLU A 145 3.75 -6.71 -19.08
CA GLU A 145 3.73 -5.51 -19.94
C GLU A 145 5.13 -4.90 -20.07
N PHE A 146 5.88 -4.83 -18.97
CA PHE A 146 7.26 -4.33 -18.97
C PHE A 146 8.21 -5.22 -19.80
N GLN A 147 8.10 -6.55 -19.66
CA GLN A 147 8.89 -7.51 -20.46
C GLN A 147 8.59 -7.40 -21.96
N LYS A 148 7.33 -7.13 -22.33
CA LYS A 148 6.94 -6.90 -23.74
C LYS A 148 7.48 -5.58 -24.31
N LEU A 149 7.80 -4.60 -23.47
CA LEU A 149 8.39 -3.32 -23.87
C LEU A 149 9.91 -3.42 -24.05
N ASP A 150 10.62 -4.13 -23.16
CA ASP A 150 12.08 -4.34 -23.27
C ASP A 150 12.47 -5.17 -24.50
N HIS A 151 11.65 -6.17 -24.89
CA HIS A 151 11.88 -6.95 -26.11
C HIS A 151 11.69 -6.16 -27.42
N LYS A 152 11.19 -4.92 -27.38
CA LYS A 152 11.11 -4.03 -28.55
C LYS A 152 12.31 -3.09 -28.70
N GLN A 153 13.29 -3.12 -27.79
CA GLN A 153 14.45 -2.19 -27.79
C GLN A 153 15.81 -2.81 -28.09
N THR A 154 15.93 -4.10 -28.43
CA THR A 154 17.19 -4.60 -29.03
C THR A 154 17.23 -4.19 -30.51
N PRO A 155 18.14 -3.30 -30.96
CA PRO A 155 18.38 -3.17 -32.39
C PRO A 155 18.95 -4.51 -32.86
N LYS A 156 18.36 -5.09 -33.90
CA LYS A 156 19.07 -6.08 -34.71
C LYS A 156 20.35 -5.41 -35.18
N MET A 157 21.48 -5.78 -34.59
CA MET A 157 22.76 -5.55 -35.25
C MET A 157 22.72 -6.42 -36.50
N GLU A 158 22.47 -5.78 -37.64
CA GLU A 158 22.83 -6.32 -38.93
C GLU A 158 24.33 -6.63 -38.89
N SER A 159 24.67 -7.91 -39.08
CA SER A 159 26.02 -8.34 -39.36
C SER A 159 26.01 -9.07 -40.70
N LEU A 160 26.67 -8.41 -41.66
CA LEU A 160 27.15 -8.85 -42.98
C LEU A 160 26.14 -8.89 -44.12
#